data_AF-A0A2E2XFJ8-F1
#
_entry.id   AF-A0A2E2XFJ8-F1
#
_cell.length_a   1.000
_cell.length_b   1.000
_cell.length_c   1.000
_cell.angle_alpha   90.00
_cell.angle_beta   90.00
_cell.angle_gamma   90.00
#
_symmetry.space_group_name_H-M   'P 1'
#
loop_
_entity.id
_entity.type
_entity.pdbx_description
1 polymer ?
#
loop_
_entity_poly.entity_id
_entity_poly.type
_entity_poly.pdbx_seq_one_letter_code
_entity_poly.pdbx_strand_id
1 'polypeptide(L)'
;MFRQISQLLLLVCMTSPLAAWAAGEPFTKFGDYTVVHTVFTSDFIPPKVAKAYNLVRAKDRALVNVSIVKNNAGDDMRGLAAEVSGTVVNLMQQQKTLEFIEINESDAVYYLAPLRIHHEEVLHFNLTLEHDGKQYDVKFTKKLYID
;
A
#
# COMPACT_ATOMS: atom_id res chain seq x y z
N MET A 1 -0.68 -57.64 44.40
CA MET A 1 -1.47 -56.63 45.13
C MET A 1 -0.71 -55.31 45.16
N PHE A 2 -1.25 -54.29 44.47
CA PHE A 2 -1.11 -52.83 44.62
C PHE A 2 0.20 -52.14 45.09
N ARG A 3 0.73 -51.25 44.22
CA ARG A 3 1.00 -49.79 44.43
C ARG A 3 1.66 -49.21 43.16
N GLN A 4 0.94 -48.44 42.33
CA GLN A 4 0.72 -46.97 42.31
C GLN A 4 1.86 -46.11 41.71
N ILE A 5 1.46 -45.25 40.75
CA ILE A 5 2.03 -43.94 40.33
C ILE A 5 3.16 -43.96 39.27
N SER A 6 2.88 -43.42 38.07
CA SER A 6 3.37 -42.08 37.71
C SER A 6 2.77 -41.62 36.38
N GLN A 7 2.08 -40.47 36.44
CA GLN A 7 1.55 -39.74 35.30
C GLN A 7 2.71 -39.30 34.41
N LEU A 8 2.69 -39.66 33.12
CA LEU A 8 3.46 -38.93 32.12
C LEU A 8 2.49 -38.14 31.26
N LEU A 9 2.27 -36.89 31.70
CA LEU A 9 1.57 -35.84 30.98
C LEU A 9 2.32 -35.62 29.66
N LEU A 10 1.77 -36.13 28.54
CA LEU A 10 2.31 -35.86 27.22
C LEU A 10 1.89 -34.43 26.85
N LEU A 11 2.75 -33.46 27.18
CA LEU A 11 2.59 -32.06 26.78
C LEU A 11 2.80 -31.98 25.26
N VAL A 12 1.72 -32.13 24.50
CA VAL A 12 1.70 -31.80 23.08
C VAL A 12 1.78 -30.28 22.97
N CYS A 13 2.99 -29.75 22.83
CA CYS A 13 3.20 -28.38 22.39
C CYS A 13 2.56 -28.23 21.01
N MET A 14 1.34 -27.69 20.97
CA MET A 14 0.76 -27.11 19.77
C MET A 14 1.66 -25.95 19.36
N THR A 15 2.63 -26.23 18.48
CA THR A 15 3.34 -25.19 17.76
C THR A 15 2.38 -24.61 16.74
N SER A 16 1.51 -23.70 17.18
CA SER A 16 0.74 -22.86 16.27
C SER A 16 1.74 -22.10 15.40
N PRO A 17 1.66 -22.21 14.05
CA PRO A 17 2.44 -21.32 13.22
C PRO A 17 1.97 -19.90 13.52
N LEU A 18 2.87 -19.05 14.05
CA LEU A 18 2.68 -17.61 14.00
C LEU A 18 2.51 -17.27 12.53
N ALA A 19 1.29 -17.01 12.10
CA ALA A 19 1.04 -16.37 10.83
C ALA A 19 1.74 -15.00 10.91
N ALA A 20 2.95 -14.92 10.34
CA ALA A 20 3.58 -13.65 10.09
C ALA A 20 2.59 -12.86 9.23
N TRP A 21 2.03 -11.79 9.79
CA TRP A 21 1.29 -10.82 8.99
C TRP A 21 2.29 -10.25 7.97
N ALA A 22 2.30 -10.83 6.78
CA ALA A 22 3.09 -10.34 5.67
C ALA A 22 2.63 -8.91 5.40
N ALA A 23 3.55 -7.96 5.54
CA ALA A 23 3.38 -6.65 4.94
C ALA A 23 3.08 -6.88 3.46
N GLY A 24 1.93 -6.42 2.98
CA GLY A 24 1.51 -6.64 1.59
C GLY A 24 2.59 -6.18 0.61
N GLU A 25 2.76 -6.91 -0.48
CA GLU A 25 3.70 -6.56 -1.55
C GLU A 25 3.38 -5.15 -2.06
N PRO A 26 4.39 -4.29 -2.34
CA PRO A 26 4.17 -2.92 -2.81
C PRO A 26 3.73 -2.87 -4.28
N PHE A 27 3.17 -3.96 -4.81
CA PHE A 27 2.74 -4.09 -6.19
C PHE A 27 1.69 -5.19 -6.37
N THR A 28 0.91 -5.11 -7.45
CA THR A 28 -0.05 -6.14 -7.86
C THR A 28 0.10 -6.39 -9.35
N LYS A 29 0.25 -7.66 -9.75
CA LYS A 29 0.50 -8.06 -11.14
C LYS A 29 -0.79 -8.39 -11.88
N PHE A 30 -0.87 -7.93 -13.12
CA PHE A 30 -1.97 -8.13 -14.06
C PHE A 30 -1.43 -8.51 -15.44
N GLY A 31 -1.07 -9.79 -15.63
CA GLY A 31 -0.49 -10.26 -16.89
C GLY A 31 0.74 -9.44 -17.29
N ASP A 32 0.61 -8.66 -18.37
CA ASP A 32 1.68 -7.81 -18.90
C ASP A 32 1.95 -6.54 -18.09
N TYR A 33 1.07 -6.18 -17.16
CA TYR A 33 1.16 -4.95 -16.38
C TYR A 33 1.34 -5.23 -14.89
N THR A 34 1.91 -4.28 -14.16
CA THR A 34 1.98 -4.28 -12.70
C THR A 34 1.56 -2.91 -12.20
N VAL A 35 0.67 -2.89 -11.21
CA VAL A 35 0.35 -1.68 -10.46
C VAL A 35 1.23 -1.63 -9.22
N VAL A 36 2.19 -0.71 -9.19
CA VAL A 36 3.02 -0.42 -8.02
C VAL A 36 2.25 0.53 -7.12
N HIS A 37 2.16 0.20 -5.84
CA HIS A 37 1.39 0.98 -4.88
C HIS A 37 2.11 1.01 -3.53
N THR A 38 2.36 2.22 -3.03
CA THR A 38 3.05 2.45 -1.76
C THR A 38 2.39 3.58 -1.00
N VAL A 39 2.62 3.61 0.32
CA VAL A 39 2.18 4.71 1.18
C VAL A 39 3.33 5.08 2.09
N PHE A 40 3.68 6.35 2.12
CA PHE A 40 4.81 6.89 2.87
C PHE A 40 4.52 8.32 3.32
N THR A 41 5.29 8.87 4.27
CA THR A 41 5.10 10.24 4.77
C THR A 41 5.58 11.28 3.76
N SER A 42 4.92 12.43 3.69
CA SER A 42 5.17 13.40 2.63
C SER A 42 6.49 14.14 2.78
N ASP A 43 7.21 14.02 3.88
CA ASP A 43 8.57 14.53 4.01
C ASP A 43 9.59 13.78 3.15
N PHE A 44 9.29 12.55 2.71
CA PHE A 44 10.14 11.78 1.80
C PHE A 44 10.18 12.32 0.36
N ILE A 45 9.17 13.08 -0.10
CA ILE A 45 9.22 13.63 -1.46
C ILE A 45 10.22 14.80 -1.57
N PRO A 46 10.87 14.98 -2.74
CA PRO A 46 11.75 16.11 -2.96
C PRO A 46 11.01 17.46 -2.79
N PRO A 47 11.66 18.50 -2.21
CA PRO A 47 11.06 19.83 -2.06
C PRO A 47 10.54 20.43 -3.37
N LYS A 48 11.22 20.15 -4.49
CA LYS A 48 10.82 20.61 -5.83
C LYS A 48 9.46 20.05 -6.25
N VAL A 49 9.20 18.76 -6.00
CA VAL A 49 7.94 18.08 -6.35
C VAL A 49 6.83 18.62 -5.45
N ALA A 50 7.10 18.71 -4.15
CA ALA A 50 6.15 19.27 -3.20
C ALA A 50 5.71 20.69 -3.58
N LYS A 51 6.67 21.56 -3.96
CA LYS A 51 6.38 22.93 -4.39
C LYS A 51 5.62 22.98 -5.72
N ALA A 52 6.01 22.15 -6.69
CA ALA A 52 5.38 22.12 -8.01
C ALA A 52 3.91 21.70 -7.95
N TYR A 53 3.58 20.76 -7.06
CA TYR A 53 2.24 20.18 -6.93
C TYR A 53 1.49 20.61 -5.66
N ASN A 54 1.97 21.66 -4.98
CA ASN A 54 1.38 22.22 -3.76
C ASN A 54 1.12 21.18 -2.64
N LEU A 55 2.03 20.23 -2.48
CA LEU A 55 1.97 19.20 -1.44
C LEU A 55 2.67 19.67 -0.17
N VAL A 56 2.01 19.51 0.97
CA VAL A 56 2.60 19.83 2.28
C VAL A 56 3.51 18.69 2.72
N ARG A 57 4.80 18.98 2.94
CA ARG A 57 5.79 18.06 3.50
C ARG A 57 5.72 18.07 5.03
N ALA A 58 5.31 16.97 5.65
CA ALA A 58 5.28 16.81 7.11
C ALA A 58 5.15 15.32 7.50
N LYS A 59 5.53 15.00 8.74
CA LYS A 59 5.44 13.63 9.28
C LYS A 59 3.99 13.16 9.54
N ASP A 60 3.06 14.09 9.77
CA ASP A 60 1.63 13.82 9.97
C ASP A 60 0.84 13.76 8.64
N ARG A 61 1.55 13.78 7.51
CA ARG A 61 0.99 13.73 6.16
C ARG A 61 1.53 12.50 5.47
N ALA A 62 0.63 11.67 4.96
CA ALA A 62 0.96 10.54 4.12
C ALA A 62 0.63 10.86 2.66
N LEU A 63 1.32 10.18 1.76
CA LEU A 63 1.04 10.15 0.34
C LEU A 63 0.82 8.71 -0.08
N VAL A 64 -0.30 8.45 -0.73
CA VAL A 64 -0.51 7.21 -1.50
C VAL A 64 0.13 7.44 -2.85
N ASN A 65 1.12 6.63 -3.20
CA ASN A 65 1.73 6.62 -4.52
C ASN A 65 1.24 5.40 -5.28
N VAL A 66 0.73 5.62 -6.48
CA VAL A 66 0.34 4.54 -7.39
C VAL A 66 0.81 4.81 -8.82
N SER A 67 1.26 3.76 -9.49
CA SER A 67 1.67 3.80 -10.90
C SER A 67 1.40 2.45 -11.55
N ILE A 68 1.20 2.44 -12.86
CA ILE A 68 1.12 1.22 -13.66
C ILE A 68 2.34 1.13 -14.58
N VAL A 69 2.97 -0.04 -14.63
CA VAL A 69 4.17 -0.33 -15.41
C VAL A 69 3.97 -1.59 -16.25
N LYS A 70 4.73 -1.74 -17.34
CA LYS A 70 4.73 -2.95 -18.18
C LYS A 70 5.85 -3.91 -17.75
N ASN A 71 5.52 -5.17 -17.48
CA ASN A 71 6.38 -6.19 -16.83
C ASN A 71 7.59 -6.65 -17.66
N ASN A 72 7.63 -6.31 -18.95
CA ASN A 72 8.65 -6.76 -19.89
C ASN A 72 9.24 -5.61 -20.72
N ALA A 73 9.26 -4.40 -20.16
CA ALA A 73 9.85 -3.23 -20.84
C ALA A 73 11.38 -3.16 -20.74
N GLY A 74 12.04 -4.18 -20.16
CA GLY A 74 13.49 -4.17 -19.94
C GLY A 74 13.88 -3.01 -19.01
N ASP A 75 14.86 -2.22 -19.43
CA ASP A 75 15.32 -1.02 -18.70
C ASP A 75 14.30 0.13 -18.70
N ASP A 76 13.22 0.04 -19.48
CA ASP A 76 12.16 1.05 -19.59
C ASP A 76 10.91 0.72 -18.76
N MET A 77 11.07 0.10 -17.58
CA MET A 77 9.99 -0.03 -16.59
C MET A 77 9.64 1.34 -15.97
N ARG A 78 8.99 2.19 -16.77
CA ARG A 78 8.54 3.52 -16.39
C ARG A 78 7.03 3.54 -16.17
N GLY A 79 6.57 4.45 -15.32
CA GLY A 79 5.16 4.64 -15.05
C GLY A 79 4.42 5.15 -16.28
N LEU A 80 3.29 4.51 -16.60
CA LEU A 80 2.45 4.83 -17.75
C LEU A 80 1.26 5.69 -17.32
N ALA A 81 0.75 6.51 -18.24
CA ALA A 81 -0.43 7.34 -18.01
C ALA A 81 -1.68 6.47 -17.77
N ALA A 82 -2.47 6.82 -16.77
CA ALA A 82 -3.70 6.12 -16.41
C ALA A 82 -4.71 7.10 -15.77
N GLU A 83 -6.00 6.78 -15.86
CA GLU A 83 -6.98 7.40 -14.97
C GLU A 83 -6.94 6.64 -13.63
N VAL A 84 -6.84 7.38 -12.51
CA VAL A 84 -6.70 6.78 -11.19
C VAL A 84 -7.78 7.30 -10.27
N SER A 85 -8.52 6.37 -9.68
CA SER A 85 -9.51 6.66 -8.65
C SER A 85 -9.36 5.70 -7.48
N GLY A 86 -9.93 6.07 -6.34
CA GLY A 86 -9.94 5.15 -5.21
C GLY A 86 -10.49 5.74 -3.93
N THR A 87 -10.60 4.85 -2.95
CA THR A 87 -11.04 5.17 -1.60
C THR A 87 -10.13 4.52 -0.57
N VAL A 88 -10.14 5.08 0.62
CA VAL A 88 -9.51 4.50 1.80
C VAL A 88 -10.55 4.36 2.91
N VAL A 89 -10.51 3.24 3.62
CA VAL A 89 -11.42 2.91 4.72
C VAL A 89 -10.59 2.59 5.95
N ASN A 90 -10.89 3.23 7.09
CA ASN A 90 -10.26 2.89 8.36
C ASN A 90 -11.04 1.79 9.11
N LEU A 91 -10.50 1.31 10.23
CA LEU A 91 -11.16 0.25 11.04
C LEU A 91 -12.54 0.66 11.58
N MET A 92 -12.81 1.97 11.69
CA MET A 92 -14.10 2.52 12.11
C MET A 92 -15.10 2.62 10.94
N GLN A 93 -14.81 1.99 9.80
CA GLN A 93 -15.63 2.02 8.58
C GLN A 93 -15.85 3.43 8.02
N GLN A 94 -15.00 4.39 8.37
CA GLN A 94 -15.03 5.71 7.77
C GLN A 94 -14.31 5.66 6.42
N GLN A 95 -15.06 5.89 5.35
CA GLN A 95 -14.54 5.95 4.00
C GLN A 95 -14.19 7.38 3.61
N LYS A 96 -13.05 7.55 2.93
CA LYS A 96 -12.64 8.81 2.30
C LYS A 96 -12.28 8.55 0.84
N THR A 97 -12.69 9.46 -0.05
CA THR A 97 -12.22 9.47 -1.44
C THR A 97 -10.78 9.97 -1.49
N LEU A 98 -9.96 9.35 -2.34
CA LEU A 98 -8.58 9.74 -2.59
C LEU A 98 -8.54 10.67 -3.81
N GLU A 99 -8.04 11.88 -3.60
CA GLU A 99 -7.85 12.86 -4.67
C GLU A 99 -6.44 12.70 -5.24
N PHE A 100 -6.33 12.03 -6.39
CA PHE A 100 -5.06 11.75 -7.04
C PHE A 100 -4.57 12.94 -7.89
N ILE A 101 -3.29 13.27 -7.74
CA ILE A 101 -2.60 14.27 -8.53
C ILE A 101 -1.59 13.54 -9.42
N GLU A 102 -1.67 13.75 -10.73
CA GLU A 102 -0.69 13.23 -11.67
C GLU A 102 0.65 13.96 -11.50
N ILE A 103 1.70 13.16 -11.35
CA ILE A 103 3.08 13.61 -11.33
C ILE A 103 3.77 13.07 -12.59
N ASN A 104 4.30 13.99 -13.38
CA ASN A 104 4.96 13.68 -14.63
C ASN A 104 6.42 14.14 -14.55
N GLU A 105 7.34 13.19 -14.38
CA GLU A 105 8.77 13.44 -14.31
C GLU A 105 9.45 12.88 -15.57
N SER A 106 9.44 13.69 -16.63
CA SER A 106 10.05 13.45 -17.95
C SER A 106 9.54 12.20 -18.66
N ASP A 107 9.85 11.04 -18.12
CA ASP A 107 9.62 9.74 -18.73
C ASP A 107 8.82 8.77 -17.85
N ALA A 108 8.42 9.18 -16.65
CA ALA A 108 7.59 8.38 -15.75
C ALA A 108 6.39 9.17 -15.25
N VAL A 109 5.22 8.54 -15.33
CA VAL A 109 3.96 9.06 -14.79
C VAL A 109 3.54 8.25 -13.56
N TYR A 110 3.24 8.94 -12.48
CA TYR A 110 2.70 8.34 -11.26
C TYR A 110 1.72 9.28 -10.58
N TYR A 111 0.96 8.77 -9.62
CA TYR A 111 -0.15 9.50 -9.03
C TYR A 111 0.01 9.55 -7.52
N LEU A 112 -0.14 10.73 -6.94
CA LEU A 112 -0.06 10.96 -5.50
C LEU A 112 -1.41 11.41 -4.95
N ALA A 113 -1.92 10.72 -3.92
CA ALA A 113 -3.07 11.20 -3.15
C ALA A 113 -2.64 11.55 -1.71
N PRO A 114 -2.85 12.80 -1.26
CA PRO A 114 -2.51 13.22 0.09
C PRO A 114 -3.52 12.71 1.12
N LEU A 115 -3.00 12.24 2.25
CA LEU A 115 -3.76 11.81 3.40
C LEU A 115 -3.22 12.48 4.66
N ARG A 116 -4.13 12.86 5.56
CA ARG A 116 -3.75 13.24 6.92
C ARG A 116 -3.88 12.03 7.81
N ILE A 117 -2.82 11.76 8.55
CA ILE A 117 -2.77 10.73 9.57
C ILE A 117 -2.69 11.42 10.93
N HIS A 118 -3.36 10.87 11.94
CA HIS A 118 -3.36 11.47 13.28
C HIS A 118 -2.64 10.62 14.33
N HIS A 119 -2.69 9.29 14.16
CA HIS A 119 -2.08 8.32 15.07
C HIS A 119 -1.68 7.06 14.27
N GLU A 120 -1.49 5.96 14.97
CA GLU A 120 -1.49 4.63 14.37
C GLU A 120 -2.85 4.34 13.70
N GLU A 121 -2.84 4.15 12.38
CA GLU A 121 -4.05 3.88 11.60
C GLU A 121 -3.82 2.64 10.71
N VAL A 122 -4.79 1.71 10.75
CA VAL A 122 -4.88 0.62 9.77
C VAL A 122 -5.89 1.04 8.71
N LEU A 123 -5.41 1.14 7.47
CA LEU A 123 -6.15 1.67 6.34
C LEU A 123 -6.27 0.61 5.24
N HIS A 124 -7.50 0.41 4.76
CA HIS A 124 -7.83 -0.45 3.64
C HIS A 124 -8.04 0.40 2.40
N PHE A 125 -7.19 0.21 1.40
CA PHE A 125 -7.22 0.94 0.15
C PHE A 125 -7.96 0.13 -0.91
N ASN A 126 -8.82 0.80 -1.66
CA ASN A 126 -9.47 0.26 -2.85
C ASN A 126 -9.20 1.24 -3.99
N LEU A 127 -8.28 0.87 -4.89
CA LEU A 127 -7.86 1.70 -6.01
C LEU A 127 -8.29 1.05 -7.32
N THR A 128 -8.59 1.88 -8.30
CA THR A 128 -8.87 1.48 -9.67
C THR A 128 -8.02 2.33 -10.59
N LEU A 129 -7.26 1.67 -11.46
CA LEU A 129 -6.54 2.32 -12.54
C LEU A 129 -7.15 1.92 -13.87
N GLU A 130 -7.32 2.88 -14.77
CA GLU A 130 -7.71 2.63 -16.15
C GLU A 130 -6.57 3.02 -17.09
N HIS A 131 -6.09 2.05 -17.87
CA HIS A 131 -5.02 2.24 -18.84
C HIS A 131 -5.33 1.44 -20.11
N ASP A 132 -5.24 2.10 -21.28
CA ASP A 132 -5.56 1.52 -22.59
C ASP A 132 -6.95 0.84 -22.64
N GLY A 133 -7.96 1.44 -22.01
CA GLY A 133 -9.33 0.92 -21.95
C GLY A 133 -9.50 -0.35 -21.11
N LYS A 134 -8.49 -0.70 -20.30
CA LYS A 134 -8.54 -1.81 -19.34
C LYS A 134 -8.49 -1.29 -17.91
N GLN A 135 -9.27 -1.93 -17.05
CA GLN A 135 -9.36 -1.62 -15.63
C GLN A 135 -8.46 -2.55 -14.80
N TYR A 136 -7.78 -1.99 -13.80
CA TYR A 136 -6.88 -2.69 -12.88
C TYR A 136 -7.27 -2.33 -11.43
N ASP A 137 -7.92 -3.25 -10.74
CA ASP A 137 -8.39 -3.04 -9.36
C ASP A 137 -7.38 -3.55 -8.34
N VAL A 138 -6.93 -2.67 -7.46
CA VAL A 138 -5.94 -2.97 -6.43
C VAL A 138 -6.53 -2.76 -5.05
N LYS A 139 -6.40 -3.78 -4.20
CA LYS A 139 -6.79 -3.71 -2.79
C LYS A 139 -5.63 -4.10 -1.91
N PHE A 140 -5.31 -3.23 -0.96
CA PHE A 140 -4.24 -3.50 -0.01
C PHE A 140 -4.54 -2.86 1.33
N THR A 141 -3.89 -3.38 2.37
CA THR A 141 -3.99 -2.83 3.72
C THR A 141 -2.63 -2.28 4.12
N LYS A 142 -2.59 -1.08 4.66
CA LYS A 142 -1.39 -0.48 5.23
C LYS A 142 -1.66 -0.02 6.64
N LYS A 143 -0.74 -0.40 7.53
CA LYS A 143 -0.64 0.18 8.86
C LYS A 143 0.36 1.34 8.83
N LEU A 144 -0.09 2.52 9.22
CA LEU A 144 0.70 3.74 9.27
C LEU A 144 0.96 4.13 10.73
N TYR A 145 2.13 4.70 10.98
CA TYR A 145 2.56 5.18 12.29
C TYR A 145 3.05 6.61 12.16
N ILE A 146 2.80 7.42 13.17
CA ILE A 146 3.40 8.75 13.34
C ILE A 146 4.29 8.64 14.57
N ASP A 147 5.59 8.87 14.38
CA ASP A 147 6.58 9.01 15.45
C ASP A 147 6.68 10.46 15.92
#